data_AF-A0A959KEH6-F1
#
_entry.id   AF-A0A959KEH6-F1
#
_cell.length_a   1.000
_cell.length_b   1.000
_cell.length_c   1.000
_cell.angle_alpha   90.00
_cell.angle_beta   90.00
_cell.angle_gamma   90.00
#
_symmetry.space_group_name_H-M   'P 1'
#
loop_
_entity.id
_entity.type
_entity.pdbx_description
1 polymer ?
#
loop_
_entity_poly.entity_id
_entity_poly.type
_entity_poly.pdbx_seq_one_letter_code
_entity_poly.pdbx_strand_id
1 'polypeptide(L)'
;DATLPGGTDVTIGIEAAKTEEKDVLVKFNISRSIDGGTPATVFDKSLTGSEGDQYDYDFTTTLDNVSGQTNEYTFTVTNRDGLINQVSLTLTVQ
;
A
#
# COMPACT_ATOMS: atom_id res chain seq x y z
N ASP A 1 0.54 12.72 3.93
CA ASP A 1 -0.07 13.36 2.76
C ASP A 1 0.98 14.13 1.97
N ALA A 2 0.83 14.22 0.66
CA ALA A 2 1.67 15.04 -0.21
C ALA A 2 0.85 15.59 -1.39
N THR A 3 1.26 16.73 -1.94
CA THR A 3 0.68 17.32 -3.15
C THR A 3 1.74 17.33 -4.24
N LEU A 4 1.42 16.78 -5.41
CA LEU A 4 2.36 16.55 -6.50
C LEU A 4 1.74 16.93 -7.85
N PRO A 5 2.53 17.37 -8.85
CA PRO A 5 2.01 17.60 -10.20
C PRO A 5 1.39 16.34 -10.81
N GLY A 6 0.37 16.53 -11.65
CA GLY A 6 -0.17 15.44 -12.47
C GLY A 6 0.88 14.83 -13.40
N GLY A 7 0.76 13.54 -13.68
CA GLY A 7 1.72 12.79 -14.49
C GLY A 7 3.05 12.47 -13.80
N THR A 8 3.19 12.83 -12.52
CA THR A 8 4.38 12.46 -11.73
C THR A 8 4.42 10.95 -11.50
N ASP A 9 5.55 10.32 -11.79
CA ASP A 9 5.87 8.97 -11.35
C ASP A 9 6.26 9.00 -9.86
N VAL A 10 5.62 8.15 -9.07
CA VAL A 10 5.81 8.05 -7.62
C VAL A 10 6.24 6.64 -7.28
N THR A 11 7.25 6.53 -6.42
CA THR A 11 7.66 5.27 -5.78
C THR A 11 7.35 5.36 -4.29
N ILE A 12 6.61 4.38 -3.78
CA ILE A 12 6.26 4.26 -2.36
C ILE A 12 6.87 2.97 -1.84
N GLY A 13 7.90 3.09 -1.01
CA GLY A 13 8.55 1.95 -0.36
C GLY A 13 7.79 1.53 0.89
N ILE A 14 7.61 0.22 1.04
CA ILE A 14 6.98 -0.40 2.20
C ILE A 14 7.93 -1.42 2.80
N GLU A 15 8.11 -1.33 4.11
CA GLU A 15 8.85 -2.30 4.92
C GLU A 15 7.87 -2.89 5.95
N ALA A 16 7.72 -4.20 5.95
CA ALA A 16 6.90 -4.92 6.91
C ALA A 16 7.69 -6.06 7.53
N ALA A 17 7.64 -6.20 8.85
CA ALA A 17 8.31 -7.28 9.56
C ALA A 17 7.40 -7.88 10.63
N LYS A 18 7.51 -9.18 10.86
CA LYS A 18 6.85 -9.82 12.01
C LYS A 18 7.47 -9.30 13.31
N THR A 19 6.63 -9.12 14.32
CA THR A 19 7.09 -8.71 15.66
C THR A 19 7.39 -9.91 16.55
N GLU A 20 6.77 -11.06 16.29
CA GLU A 20 6.93 -12.30 17.06
C GLU A 20 7.17 -13.49 16.13
N GLU A 21 7.90 -14.50 16.61
CA GLU A 21 8.32 -15.65 15.78
C GLU A 21 7.14 -16.37 15.11
N LYS A 22 5.99 -16.43 15.81
CA LYS A 22 4.78 -17.14 15.37
C LYS A 22 3.84 -16.28 14.53
N ASP A 23 4.06 -14.97 14.47
CA ASP A 23 3.17 -14.01 13.81
C ASP A 23 3.64 -13.68 12.40
N VAL A 24 3.96 -14.74 11.66
CA VAL A 24 4.42 -14.61 10.28
C VAL A 24 3.38 -13.89 9.43
N LEU A 25 3.88 -13.03 8.54
CA LEU A 25 3.07 -12.35 7.53
C LEU A 25 2.59 -13.38 6.50
N VAL A 26 1.34 -13.28 6.07
CA VAL A 26 0.76 -14.23 5.10
C VAL A 26 0.15 -13.54 3.89
N LYS A 27 -0.17 -12.25 4.00
CA LYS A 27 -0.76 -11.49 2.90
C LYS A 27 -0.32 -10.04 2.93
N PHE A 28 -0.06 -9.50 1.75
CA PHE A 28 0.09 -8.08 1.51
C PHE A 28 -0.88 -7.63 0.41
N ASN A 29 -1.52 -6.50 0.62
CA ASN A 29 -2.48 -5.91 -0.31
C ASN A 29 -2.29 -4.39 -0.36
N ILE A 30 -2.45 -3.83 -1.56
CA ILE A 30 -2.53 -2.38 -1.77
C ILE A 30 -3.86 -2.12 -2.43
N SER A 31 -4.63 -1.20 -1.85
CA SER A 31 -5.84 -0.66 -2.45
C SER A 31 -5.71 0.84 -2.68
N ARG A 32 -6.41 1.35 -3.69
CA ARG A 32 -6.47 2.77 -4.01
C ARG A 32 -7.91 3.24 -4.02
N SER A 33 -8.19 4.32 -3.30
CA SER A 33 -9.41 5.13 -3.45
C SER A 33 -9.08 6.41 -4.20
N ILE A 34 -9.99 6.84 -5.08
CA ILE A 34 -9.91 8.10 -5.81
C ILE A 34 -11.07 8.97 -5.32
N ASP A 35 -10.77 10.18 -4.82
CA ASP A 35 -11.76 11.15 -4.34
C ASP A 35 -12.77 10.59 -3.32
N GLY A 36 -12.27 9.74 -2.41
CA GLY A 36 -13.09 9.07 -1.39
C GLY A 36 -14.06 8.01 -1.94
N GLY A 37 -13.91 7.61 -3.20
CA GLY A 37 -14.66 6.53 -3.83
C GLY A 37 -14.36 5.15 -3.22
N THR A 38 -15.06 4.12 -3.69
CA THR A 38 -14.82 2.75 -3.25
C THR A 38 -13.38 2.32 -3.58
N PRO A 39 -12.60 1.85 -2.59
CA PRO A 39 -11.24 1.38 -2.84
C PRO A 39 -11.21 0.20 -3.81
N ALA A 40 -10.30 0.24 -4.79
CA ALA A 40 -10.01 -0.86 -5.68
C ALA A 40 -8.64 -1.47 -5.34
N THR A 41 -8.54 -2.80 -5.32
CA THR A 41 -7.24 -3.48 -5.15
C THR A 41 -6.36 -3.21 -6.38
N VAL A 42 -5.16 -2.71 -6.14
CA VAL A 42 -4.13 -2.47 -7.18
C VAL A 42 -2.98 -3.45 -7.09
N PHE A 43 -2.78 -4.08 -5.93
CA PHE A 43 -1.81 -5.15 -5.73
C PHE A 43 -2.30 -6.13 -4.66
N ASP A 44 -2.12 -7.43 -4.87
CA ASP A 44 -2.46 -8.47 -3.90
C ASP A 44 -1.44 -9.61 -4.02
N LYS A 45 -0.87 -10.01 -2.88
CA LYS A 45 0.14 -11.07 -2.83
C LYS A 45 0.02 -11.88 -1.54
N SER A 46 0.04 -13.20 -1.69
CA SER A 46 0.32 -14.12 -0.58
C SER A 46 1.82 -14.13 -0.27
N LEU A 47 2.16 -14.02 1.01
CA LEU A 47 3.54 -14.03 1.49
C LEU A 47 3.90 -15.43 1.98
N THR A 48 5.07 -15.94 1.58
CA THR A 48 5.53 -17.28 1.95
C THR A 48 7.03 -17.32 2.23
N GLY A 49 7.47 -18.36 2.96
CA GLY A 49 8.89 -18.52 3.28
C GLY A 49 9.43 -17.34 4.07
N SER A 50 10.57 -16.79 3.63
CA SER A 50 11.20 -15.63 4.28
C SER A 50 10.35 -14.36 4.23
N GLU A 51 9.42 -14.24 3.28
CA GLU A 51 8.49 -13.10 3.19
C GLU A 51 7.55 -13.02 4.40
N GLY A 52 7.36 -14.14 5.10
CA GLY A 52 6.59 -14.18 6.34
C GLY A 52 7.33 -13.55 7.53
N ASP A 53 8.65 -13.39 7.42
CA ASP A 53 9.46 -12.76 8.47
C ASP A 53 9.66 -11.27 8.20
N GLN A 54 10.00 -10.94 6.95
CA GLN A 54 10.19 -9.59 6.48
C GLN A 54 9.75 -9.50 5.01
N TYR A 55 9.04 -8.43 4.67
CA TYR A 55 8.59 -8.14 3.33
C TYR A 55 8.81 -6.68 2.99
N ASP A 56 9.66 -6.44 1.99
CA ASP A 56 9.94 -5.13 1.44
C ASP A 56 9.38 -5.04 0.02
N TYR A 57 8.71 -3.94 -0.31
CA TYR A 57 8.12 -3.74 -1.62
C TYR A 57 8.07 -2.28 -2.02
N ASP A 58 8.55 -1.99 -3.23
CA ASP A 58 8.42 -0.69 -3.87
C ASP A 58 7.21 -0.68 -4.81
N PHE A 59 6.19 0.09 -4.45
CA PHE A 59 5.03 0.32 -5.30
C PHE A 59 5.24 1.56 -6.16
N THR A 60 5.27 1.37 -7.48
CA THR A 60 5.37 2.45 -8.45
C THR A 60 4.02 2.74 -9.10
N THR A 61 3.67 4.02 -9.22
CA THR A 61 2.43 4.48 -9.87
C THR A 61 2.64 5.85 -10.51
N THR A 62 1.86 6.17 -11.53
CA THR A 62 1.84 7.50 -12.15
C THR A 62 0.55 8.20 -11.75
N LEU A 63 0.64 9.45 -11.29
CA LEU A 63 -0.55 10.24 -10.96
C LEU A 63 -1.30 10.68 -12.22
N ASP A 64 -2.63 10.68 -12.15
CA ASP A 64 -3.46 11.24 -13.21
C ASP A 64 -3.23 12.76 -13.35
N ASN A 65 -3.71 13.35 -14.45
CA ASN A 65 -3.58 14.78 -14.75
C ASN A 65 -4.82 15.60 -14.31
N VAL A 66 -5.53 15.14 -13.29
CA VAL A 66 -6.76 15.79 -12.81
C VAL A 66 -6.45 16.59 -11.55
N SER A 67 -6.27 17.91 -11.70
CA SER A 67 -6.00 18.81 -10.58
C SER A 67 -7.09 18.71 -9.50
N GLY A 68 -6.66 18.67 -8.24
CA GLY A 68 -7.51 18.49 -7.07
C GLY A 68 -7.90 17.03 -6.78
N GLN A 69 -7.64 16.09 -7.69
CA GLN A 69 -7.89 14.67 -7.44
C GLN A 69 -7.02 14.17 -6.28
N THR A 70 -7.63 13.40 -5.39
CA THR A 70 -6.97 12.73 -4.27
C THR A 70 -6.89 11.23 -4.54
N ASN A 71 -5.69 10.68 -4.34
CA ASN A 71 -5.41 9.25 -4.42
C ASN A 71 -4.99 8.76 -3.03
N GLU A 72 -5.87 8.02 -2.36
CA GLU A 72 -5.55 7.38 -1.08
C GLU A 72 -5.11 5.94 -1.34
N TYR A 73 -3.86 5.64 -1.03
CA TYR A 73 -3.29 4.29 -1.08
C TYR A 73 -3.30 3.69 0.32
N THR A 74 -3.97 2.55 0.49
CA THR A 74 -3.99 1.80 1.75
C THR A 74 -3.21 0.51 1.59
N PHE A 75 -2.12 0.39 2.35
CA PHE A 75 -1.23 -0.75 2.38
C PHE A 75 -1.62 -1.62 3.56
N THR A 76 -1.91 -2.89 3.28
CA THR A 76 -2.46 -3.84 4.25
C THR A 76 -1.57 -5.05 4.34
N VAL A 77 -1.14 -5.37 5.55
CA VAL A 77 -0.45 -6.63 5.86
C VAL A 77 -1.33 -7.45 6.79
N THR A 78 -1.46 -8.74 6.51
CA THR A 78 -2.18 -9.68 7.37
C THR A 78 -1.21 -10.75 7.85
N ASN A 79 -1.24 -11.05 9.15
CA ASN A 79 -0.48 -12.16 9.73
C ASN A 79 -1.27 -13.47 9.69
N ARG A 80 -0.62 -14.58 10.06
CA ARG A 80 -1.24 -15.93 10.07
C ARG A 80 -2.53 -16.01 10.88
N ASP A 81 -2.62 -15.25 11.95
CA ASP A 81 -3.75 -15.28 12.87
C ASP A 81 -4.91 -14.36 12.40
N GLY A 82 -4.75 -13.74 11.23
CA GLY A 82 -5.74 -12.86 10.61
C GLY A 82 -5.71 -11.43 11.16
N LEU A 83 -4.71 -11.08 11.98
CA LEU A 83 -4.52 -9.70 12.43
C LEU A 83 -4.07 -8.84 11.25
N ILE A 84 -4.73 -7.70 11.10
CA ILE A 84 -4.55 -6.76 10.00
C ILE A 84 -3.85 -5.51 10.52
N ASN A 85 -2.77 -5.11 9.86
CA ASN A 85 -2.11 -3.82 10.05
C ASN A 85 -2.20 -3.02 8.76
N GLN A 86 -2.48 -1.72 8.89
CA GLN A 86 -2.66 -0.84 7.74
C GLN A 86 -1.93 0.48 7.93
N VAL A 87 -1.38 0.99 6.84
CA VAL A 87 -0.92 2.38 6.71
C VAL A 87 -1.51 2.97 5.45
N SER A 88 -1.82 4.27 5.49
CA SER A 88 -2.40 4.99 4.35
C SER A 88 -1.52 6.17 3.95
N LEU A 89 -1.47 6.43 2.66
CA LEU A 89 -0.83 7.61 2.08
C LEU A 89 -1.81 8.29 1.11
N THR A 90 -2.13 9.55 1.38
CA THR A 90 -2.92 10.37 0.46
C THR A 90 -2.02 11.26 -0.39
N LEU A 91 -2.17 11.18 -1.70
CA LEU A 91 -1.53 12.04 -2.69
C LEU A 91 -2.58 12.90 -3.38
N THR A 92 -2.38 14.22 -3.38
CA THR A 92 -3.24 15.18 -4.07
C THR A 92 -2.55 15.67 -5.34
N VAL A 93 -3.26 15.67 -6.46
CA VAL A 93 -2.78 16.22 -7.73
C VAL A 93 -2.90 17.74 -7.71
N GLN A 94 -1.83 18.46 -8.04
CA GLN A 94 -1.80 19.92 -8.17
C GLN A 94 -2.56 20.41 -9.40
#